data_AF-A0AB33BWQ5-F1
#
_entry.id   AF-A0AB33BWQ5-F1
#
_cell.length_a   1.000
_cell.length_b   1.000
_cell.length_c   1.000
_cell.angle_alpha   90.00
_cell.angle_beta   90.00
_cell.angle_gamma   90.00
#
_symmetry.space_group_name_H-M   'P 1'
#
loop_
_entity.id
_entity.type
_entity.pdbx_description
1 polymer ?
#
loop_
_entity_poly.entity_id
_entity_poly.type
_entity_poly.pdbx_seq_one_letter_code
_entity_poly.pdbx_strand_id
1 'polypeptide(L)'
;MATIQTYPWDAADHLKTKEDIAAYLEAALEDGDPSLVVAALGDIARSQGMTHIARETGLGRESLYKSLSNRGNPEFATVLKVLQALGLRLQVVPII
;
A
#
# COMPACT_ATOMS: atom_id res chain seq x y z
N MET A 1 -39.40 -2.27 8.60
CA MET A 1 -37.99 -2.69 8.43
C MET A 1 -37.13 -1.63 9.08
N ALA A 2 -36.23 -2.00 9.99
CA ALA A 2 -35.31 -1.03 10.60
C ALA A 2 -34.21 -0.66 9.60
N THR A 3 -33.95 0.63 9.46
CA THR A 3 -32.89 1.15 8.57
C THR A 3 -31.55 1.07 9.29
N ILE A 4 -30.56 0.41 8.67
CA ILE A 4 -29.19 0.30 9.20
C ILE A 4 -28.40 1.53 8.73
N GLN A 5 -27.69 2.19 9.65
CA GLN A 5 -26.74 3.26 9.30
C GLN A 5 -25.38 2.65 8.95
N THR A 6 -24.78 3.12 7.86
CA THR A 6 -23.45 2.72 7.40
C THR A 6 -22.57 3.96 7.21
N TYR A 7 -21.25 3.74 7.23
CA TYR A 7 -20.25 4.77 7.00
C TYR A 7 -19.31 4.33 5.88
N PRO A 8 -18.72 5.28 5.12
CA PRO A 8 -17.65 4.96 4.17
C PRO A 8 -16.49 4.29 4.90
N TRP A 9 -15.96 3.24 4.30
CA TRP A 9 -14.80 2.50 4.82
C TRP A 9 -13.58 2.80 3.94
N ASP A 10 -12.46 3.14 4.58
CA ASP A 10 -11.16 3.33 3.93
C ASP A 10 -10.11 2.49 4.67
N ALA A 11 -9.38 1.65 3.93
CA ALA A 11 -8.37 0.77 4.51
C ALA A 11 -7.28 1.58 5.25
N ALA A 12 -6.94 2.76 4.74
CA ALA A 12 -5.89 3.61 5.30
C ALA A 12 -6.16 4.01 6.77
N ASP A 13 -7.43 4.09 7.20
CA ASP A 13 -7.81 4.45 8.57
C ASP A 13 -7.55 3.33 9.60
N HIS A 14 -7.29 2.11 9.10
CA HIS A 14 -7.13 0.90 9.91
C HIS A 14 -5.69 0.38 9.94
N LEU A 15 -4.79 0.88 9.09
CA LEU A 15 -3.38 0.46 8.99
C LEU A 15 -2.51 1.20 10.01
N LYS A 16 -2.63 0.81 11.30
CA LYS A 16 -2.03 1.54 12.43
C LYS A 16 -0.70 0.96 12.90
N THR A 17 -0.55 -0.35 12.79
CA THR A 17 0.65 -1.07 13.23
C THR A 17 1.44 -1.59 12.04
N LYS A 18 2.71 -1.98 12.28
CA LYS A 18 3.52 -2.60 11.23
C LYS A 18 2.96 -3.95 10.83
N GLU A 19 2.35 -4.65 11.78
CA GLU A 19 1.70 -5.93 11.61
C GLU A 19 0.46 -5.80 10.71
N ASP A 20 -0.38 -4.76 10.90
CA ASP A 20 -1.52 -4.49 10.01
C ASP A 20 -1.08 -4.25 8.57
N ILE A 21 -0.03 -3.44 8.41
CA ILE A 21 0.55 -3.09 7.11
C ILE A 21 1.10 -4.32 6.40
N ALA A 22 1.89 -5.14 7.12
CA ALA A 22 2.48 -6.34 6.56
C ALA A 22 1.42 -7.36 6.18
N ALA A 23 0.44 -7.63 7.07
CA ALA A 23 -0.64 -8.56 6.80
C ALA A 23 -1.51 -8.12 5.60
N TYR A 24 -1.78 -6.82 5.49
CA TYR A 24 -2.57 -6.28 4.39
C TYR A 24 -1.85 -6.41 3.04
N LEU A 25 -0.55 -6.07 3.00
CA LEU A 25 0.24 -6.24 1.77
C LEU A 25 0.44 -7.72 1.41
N GLU A 26 0.65 -8.60 2.39
CA GLU A 26 0.75 -10.04 2.18
C GLU A 26 -0.52 -10.59 1.54
N ALA A 27 -1.69 -10.24 2.08
CA ALA A 27 -2.98 -10.65 1.51
C ALA A 27 -3.15 -10.18 0.05
N ALA A 28 -2.67 -8.98 -0.29
CA ALA A 28 -2.68 -8.49 -1.67
C ALA A 28 -1.70 -9.25 -2.58
N LEU A 29 -0.54 -9.69 -2.05
CA LEU A 29 0.44 -10.50 -2.77
C LEU A 29 -0.07 -11.94 -2.99
N GLU A 30 -0.79 -12.51 -2.03
CA GLU A 30 -1.40 -13.85 -2.12
C GLU A 30 -2.48 -13.97 -3.19
N ASP A 31 -3.27 -12.91 -3.43
CA ASP A 31 -4.28 -12.87 -4.49
C ASP A 31 -3.65 -12.95 -5.89
N GLY A 32 -2.44 -12.40 -6.04
CA GLY A 32 -1.65 -12.45 -7.27
C GLY A 32 -2.03 -11.41 -8.33
N ASP A 33 -3.04 -10.56 -8.10
CA ASP A 33 -3.35 -9.41 -8.97
C ASP A 33 -2.41 -8.22 -8.67
N PRO A 34 -1.54 -7.81 -9.63
CA PRO A 34 -0.67 -6.66 -9.46
C PRO A 34 -1.41 -5.36 -9.13
N SER A 35 -2.65 -5.20 -9.62
CA SER A 35 -3.46 -4.01 -9.38
C SER A 35 -3.85 -3.87 -7.91
N LEU A 36 -4.12 -5.00 -7.23
CA LEU A 36 -4.40 -5.02 -5.80
C LEU A 36 -3.14 -4.70 -4.99
N VAL A 37 -1.98 -5.22 -5.38
CA VAL A 37 -0.70 -4.89 -4.73
C VAL A 37 -0.43 -3.39 -4.82
N VAL A 38 -0.63 -2.77 -5.99
CA VAL A 38 -0.46 -1.32 -6.17
C VAL A 38 -1.45 -0.52 -5.32
N ALA A 39 -2.73 -0.93 -5.29
CA ALA A 39 -3.74 -0.30 -4.44
C ALA A 39 -3.38 -0.39 -2.95
N ALA A 40 -2.96 -1.56 -2.47
CA ALA A 40 -2.55 -1.77 -1.09
C ALA A 40 -1.35 -0.89 -0.70
N LEU A 41 -0.33 -0.79 -1.57
CA LEU A 41 0.80 0.11 -1.39
C LEU A 41 0.36 1.58 -1.32
N GLY A 42 -0.63 1.97 -2.13
CA GLY A 42 -1.25 3.29 -2.09
C GLY A 42 -1.92 3.58 -0.75
N ASP A 43 -2.73 2.65 -0.26
CA ASP A 43 -3.45 2.76 1.01
C ASP A 43 -2.49 2.84 2.21
N ILE A 44 -1.46 1.99 2.22
CA ILE A 44 -0.39 2.02 3.22
C ILE A 44 0.38 3.35 3.16
N ALA A 45 0.76 3.82 1.97
CA ALA A 45 1.47 5.09 1.82
C ALA A 45 0.61 6.28 2.29
N ARG A 46 -0.72 6.22 2.10
CA ARG A 46 -1.66 7.21 2.63
C ARG A 46 -1.75 7.14 4.16
N SER A 47 -1.83 5.95 4.75
CA SER A 47 -1.92 5.79 6.21
C SER A 47 -0.68 6.30 6.96
N GLN A 48 0.50 6.19 6.34
CA GLN A 48 1.77 6.69 6.89
C GLN A 48 2.06 8.16 6.55
N GLY A 49 1.26 8.78 5.68
CA GLY A 49 1.40 10.16 5.23
C GLY A 49 2.34 10.32 4.02
N MET A 50 1.79 10.80 2.90
CA MET A 50 2.50 10.87 1.62
C MET A 50 3.74 11.77 1.62
N THR A 51 3.75 12.83 2.44
CA THR A 51 4.93 13.70 2.59
C THR A 51 6.12 12.95 3.21
N HIS A 52 5.84 12.06 4.17
CA HIS A 52 6.87 11.24 4.80
C HIS A 52 7.45 10.26 3.76
N ILE A 53 6.60 9.52 3.06
CA ILE A 53 7.03 8.55 2.04
C ILE A 53 7.80 9.21 0.90
N ALA A 54 7.37 10.38 0.41
CA ALA A 54 8.10 11.14 -0.60
C ALA A 54 9.52 11.47 -0.16
N ARG A 55 9.71 11.89 1.09
CA ARG A 55 11.03 12.20 1.64
C ARG A 55 11.91 10.95 1.74
N GLU A 56 11.40 9.87 2.30
CA GLU A 56 12.16 8.63 2.52
C GLU A 56 12.52 7.93 1.19
N THR A 57 11.64 7.99 0.18
CA THR A 57 11.88 7.38 -1.14
C THR A 57 12.69 8.27 -2.09
N GLY A 58 12.81 9.57 -1.81
CA GLY A 58 13.36 10.58 -2.72
C GLY A 58 12.48 10.83 -3.95
N LEU A 59 11.22 10.41 -3.93
CA LEU A 59 10.27 10.58 -5.03
C LEU A 59 9.35 11.78 -4.78
N GLY A 60 8.89 12.41 -5.86
CA GLY A 60 7.91 13.50 -5.76
C GLY A 60 6.55 12.98 -5.30
N ARG A 61 5.86 13.74 -4.43
CA ARG A 61 4.50 13.38 -3.94
C ARG A 61 3.51 13.12 -5.07
N GLU A 62 3.52 13.96 -6.11
CA GLU A 62 2.65 13.79 -7.28
C GLU A 62 2.96 12.50 -8.04
N SER A 63 4.25 12.17 -8.21
CA SER A 63 4.68 10.90 -8.81
C SER A 63 4.18 9.72 -7.99
N LEU A 64 4.31 9.77 -6.66
CA LEU A 64 3.82 8.71 -5.78
C LEU A 64 2.29 8.55 -5.87
N TYR A 65 1.52 9.64 -5.84
CA TYR A 65 0.07 9.58 -6.01
C TYR A 65 -0.33 8.97 -7.35
N LYS A 66 0.35 9.34 -8.43
CA LYS A 66 0.07 8.78 -9.76
C LYS A 66 0.44 7.29 -9.83
N SER A 67 1.64 6.94 -9.38
CA SER A 67 2.20 5.60 -9.47
C SER A 67 1.51 4.59 -8.54
N LEU A 68 1.04 5.00 -7.36
CA LEU A 68 0.36 4.15 -6.38
C LEU A 68 -1.18 4.30 -6.39
N SER A 69 -1.74 4.92 -7.42
CA SER A 69 -3.19 4.98 -7.59
C SER A 69 -3.75 3.65 -8.11
N ASN A 70 -5.07 3.47 -8.03
CA ASN A 70 -5.78 2.30 -8.57
C ASN A 70 -5.56 2.07 -10.08
N ARG A 71 -5.03 3.06 -10.81
CA ARG A 71 -4.67 2.93 -12.25
C ARG A 71 -3.18 3.17 -12.49
N GLY A 72 -2.40 3.25 -11.41
CA GLY A 72 -0.97 3.42 -11.45
C GLY A 72 -0.29 2.17 -11.99
N ASN A 73 0.91 2.36 -12.52
CA ASN A 73 1.80 1.28 -12.91
C ASN A 73 3.21 1.64 -12.42
N PRO A 74 3.49 1.45 -11.13
CA PRO A 74 4.80 1.79 -10.58
C PRO A 74 5.84 0.84 -11.15
N GLU A 75 6.98 1.36 -11.58
CA GLU A 75 8.14 0.51 -11.88
C GLU A 75 8.54 -0.28 -10.64
N PHE A 76 9.06 -1.49 -10.82
CA PHE A 76 9.46 -2.34 -9.69
C PHE A 76 10.48 -1.67 -8.76
N ALA A 77 11.38 -0.82 -9.30
CA ALA A 77 12.30 -0.03 -8.50
C ALA A 77 11.58 0.96 -7.56
N THR A 78 10.43 1.52 -7.98
CA THR A 78 9.58 2.38 -7.15
C THR A 78 8.93 1.55 -6.04
N VAL A 79 8.42 0.36 -6.36
CA VAL A 79 7.83 -0.56 -5.37
C VAL A 79 8.85 -0.88 -4.26
N LEU A 80 10.08 -1.27 -4.62
CA LEU A 80 11.13 -1.59 -3.64
C LEU A 80 11.47 -0.40 -2.74
N LYS A 81 11.59 0.81 -3.30
CA LYS A 81 11.84 2.02 -2.51
C LYS A 81 10.71 2.31 -1.53
N VAL A 82 9.46 2.17 -1.97
CA VAL A 82 8.28 2.38 -1.11
C VAL A 82 8.25 1.37 0.02
N LEU A 83 8.48 0.08 -0.26
CA LEU A 83 8.59 -0.94 0.78
C LEU A 83 9.66 -0.61 1.81
N GLN A 84 10.85 -0.20 1.37
CA GLN A 84 11.93 0.21 2.26
C GLN A 84 11.54 1.42 3.12
N ALA A 85 10.91 2.44 2.54
CA ALA A 85 10.41 3.62 3.27
C ALA A 85 9.34 3.26 4.30
N LEU A 86 8.59 2.17 4.08
CA LEU A 86 7.61 1.62 5.01
C LEU A 86 8.24 0.68 6.06
N GLY A 87 9.55 0.42 5.98
CA GLY A 87 10.23 -0.53 6.86
C GLY A 87 9.91 -1.99 6.56
N LEU A 88 9.49 -2.29 5.33
CA LEU A 88 9.16 -3.63 4.83
C LEU A 88 10.27 -4.16 3.92
N ARG A 89 10.30 -5.48 3.73
CA ARG A 89 11.17 -6.17 2.77
C ARG A 89 10.37 -7.22 2.01
N LEU A 90 10.66 -7.41 0.72
CA LEU A 90 10.15 -8.56 -0.02
C LEU A 90 10.90 -9.83 0.39
N GLN A 91 10.17 -10.93 0.45
CA GLN A 91 10.72 -12.26 0.68
C GLN A 91 10.30 -13.19 -0.46
N VAL A 92 11.23 -14.05 -0.89
CA VAL A 92 10.94 -15.13 -1.83
C VAL A 92 10.75 -16.40 -1.01
N VAL A 93 9.59 -17.04 -1.15
CA VAL A 93 9.26 -18.32 -0.52
C VAL A 93 8.94 -19.35 -1.62
N PRO A 94 9.32 -20.63 -1.44
CA PRO A 94 8.87 -21.68 -2.36
C PRO A 94 7.35 -21.81 -2.33
N ILE A 95 6.75 -21.94 -3.51
CA ILE A 95 5.36 -22.39 -3.64
C ILE A 95 5.40 -23.92 -3.51
N ILE A 96 4.81 -24.45 -2.44
CA ILE A 96 4.72 -25.90 -2.14
C ILE A 96 3.27 -26.37 -2.23
#